data_AF-A0A4Q3D6J9-F1
#
_entry.id   AF-A0A4Q3D6J9-F1
#
_cell.length_a   1.000
_cell.length_b   1.000
_cell.length_c   1.000
_cell.angle_alpha   90.00
_cell.angle_beta   90.00
_cell.angle_gamma   90.00
#
_symmetry.space_group_name_H-M   'P 1'
#
loop_
_entity.id
_entity.type
_entity.pdbx_description
1 polymer ?
#
loop_
_entity_poly.entity_id
_entity_poly.type
_entity_poly.pdbx_seq_one_letter_code
_entity_poly.pdbx_strand_id
1 'polypeptide(L)'
;GTVGKNVKASHNVTVAFALIGCLGFLAYGFIGLGKFIEIFVPWSLVEAYVPFHVTAEYVPHFYGIIFTLFAMFYSILGGMHSIVLGDVIKYAIMTVGCIAIAIIAMVNLHGHGGHSLNVPHGWADPFFGLHLNMNWQNIVPAANQKIKDDGFGLFGIFFMMMLFKGVFASWAGPAPNYDMQKMLSTQSPKDASKMTGFVSIMLLPIRYSMVIGLTVLALLYYNQLDLAAPGGGTDFEKILPGAINQFLPVGILGIVLTGLLGAFMGTFSGTLNAAQAYVVNDIYLKYINPNAPTKTIISMNYLVGVVVVILGVTLGFFAKDVNSILQWIVGGLYGGYIAANVLKWY
;
A
#
# COMPACT_ATOMS: atom_id res chain seq x y z
N GLY A 1 -18.42 29.86 3.40
CA GLY A 1 -18.55 30.50 4.72
C GLY A 1 -17.69 29.77 5.72
N THR A 2 -17.00 30.48 6.62
CA THR A 2 -16.06 29.91 7.61
C THR A 2 -16.73 29.51 8.93
N VAL A 3 -18.00 29.88 9.15
CA VAL A 3 -18.77 29.61 10.36
C VAL A 3 -20.20 29.20 9.99
N GLY A 4 -20.79 28.24 10.73
CA GLY A 4 -22.18 27.80 10.55
C GLY A 4 -22.40 26.30 10.82
N LYS A 5 -23.66 25.90 11.01
CA LYS A 5 -24.04 24.50 11.29
C LYS A 5 -23.60 23.54 10.19
N ASN A 6 -23.76 23.94 8.93
CA ASN A 6 -23.36 23.14 7.75
C ASN A 6 -21.84 23.00 7.63
N VAL A 7 -21.08 24.03 8.02
CA VAL A 7 -19.61 24.01 8.03
C VAL A 7 -19.09 23.03 9.10
N LYS A 8 -19.69 23.06 10.31
CA LYS A 8 -19.35 22.14 11.39
C LYS A 8 -19.70 20.69 11.03
N ALA A 9 -20.86 20.46 10.42
CA ALA A 9 -21.25 19.12 9.95
C ALA A 9 -20.28 18.58 8.88
N SER A 10 -19.93 19.39 7.87
CA SER A 10 -18.98 19.01 6.83
C SER A 10 -17.58 18.69 7.39
N HIS A 11 -17.13 19.48 8.36
CA HIS A 11 -15.86 19.22 9.06
C HIS A 11 -15.90 17.88 9.82
N ASN A 12 -16.93 17.66 10.64
CA ASN A 12 -17.06 16.43 11.43
C ASN A 12 -17.09 15.18 10.55
N VAL A 13 -17.80 15.22 9.42
CA VAL A 13 -17.85 14.11 8.46
C VAL A 13 -16.47 13.84 7.85
N THR A 14 -15.73 14.90 7.50
CA THR A 14 -14.36 14.76 6.97
C THR A 14 -13.43 14.14 8.00
N VAL A 15 -13.50 14.57 9.27
CA VAL A 15 -12.69 14.02 10.36
C VAL A 15 -13.05 12.55 10.62
N ALA A 16 -14.35 12.22 10.66
CA ALA A 16 -14.80 10.84 10.83
C ALA A 16 -14.31 9.94 9.68
N PHE A 17 -14.46 10.41 8.43
CA PHE A 17 -13.94 9.73 7.26
C PHE A 17 -12.43 9.49 7.36
N ALA A 18 -11.67 10.52 7.72
CA ALA A 18 -10.22 10.43 7.83
C ALA A 18 -9.78 9.44 8.90
N LEU A 19 -10.41 9.46 10.08
CA LEU A 19 -10.11 8.54 11.17
C LEU A 19 -10.49 7.10 10.85
N ILE A 20 -11.68 6.87 10.27
CA ILE A 20 -12.10 5.54 9.82
C ILE A 20 -11.14 5.02 8.75
N GLY A 21 -10.76 5.87 7.78
CA GLY A 21 -9.80 5.53 6.75
C GLY A 21 -8.42 5.20 7.32
N CYS A 22 -7.93 5.99 8.28
CA CYS A 22 -6.66 5.72 8.95
C CYS A 22 -6.69 4.40 9.72
N LEU A 23 -7.73 4.14 10.50
CA LEU A 23 -7.89 2.87 11.22
C LEU A 23 -7.94 1.67 10.27
N GLY A 24 -8.67 1.79 9.16
CA GLY A 24 -8.70 0.78 8.10
C GLY A 24 -7.31 0.53 7.50
N PHE A 25 -6.57 1.59 7.15
CA PHE A 25 -5.21 1.44 6.60
C PHE A 25 -4.20 0.91 7.62
N LEU A 26 -4.35 1.22 8.91
CA LEU A 26 -3.51 0.64 9.97
C LEU A 26 -3.80 -0.85 10.15
N ALA A 27 -5.07 -1.27 10.14
CA ALA A 27 -5.46 -2.68 10.18
C ALA A 27 -4.95 -3.43 8.93
N TYR A 28 -5.12 -2.85 7.75
CA TYR A 28 -4.57 -3.36 6.49
C TYR A 28 -3.04 -3.52 6.57
N GLY A 29 -2.35 -2.47 7.01
CA GLY A 29 -0.89 -2.46 7.13
C GLY A 29 -0.38 -3.51 8.11
N PHE A 30 -1.06 -3.67 9.25
CA PHE A 30 -0.74 -4.66 10.27
C PHE A 30 -0.78 -6.10 9.72
N ILE A 31 -1.89 -6.51 9.10
CA ILE A 31 -2.03 -7.88 8.56
C ILE A 31 -1.13 -8.08 7.33
N GLY A 32 -1.14 -7.10 6.42
CA GLY A 32 -0.40 -7.16 5.17
C GLY A 32 1.10 -7.29 5.41
N LEU A 33 1.65 -6.51 6.35
CA LEU A 33 3.06 -6.59 6.74
C LEU A 33 3.41 -7.94 7.35
N GLY A 34 2.55 -8.46 8.23
CA GLY A 34 2.72 -9.77 8.85
C GLY A 34 2.82 -10.91 7.84
N LYS A 35 1.83 -10.98 6.94
CA LYS A 35 1.82 -11.97 5.84
C LYS A 35 3.01 -11.80 4.91
N PHE A 36 3.35 -10.56 4.56
CA PHE A 36 4.47 -10.29 3.68
C PHE A 36 5.80 -10.76 4.27
N ILE A 37 6.04 -10.48 5.56
CA ILE A 37 7.24 -10.94 6.26
C ILE A 37 7.32 -12.46 6.31
N GLU A 38 6.22 -13.14 6.62
CA GLU A 38 6.18 -14.61 6.72
C GLU A 38 6.63 -15.30 5.43
N ILE A 39 6.35 -14.69 4.26
CA ILE A 39 6.75 -15.25 2.97
C ILE A 39 8.29 -15.25 2.80
N PHE A 40 9.00 -14.26 3.35
CA PHE A 40 10.45 -14.16 3.24
C PHE A 40 11.19 -14.72 4.47
N VAL A 41 10.52 -14.73 5.63
CA VAL A 41 11.02 -15.27 6.89
C VAL A 41 10.04 -16.35 7.36
N PRO A 42 10.18 -17.59 6.85
CA PRO A 42 9.33 -18.70 7.25
C PRO A 42 9.32 -18.91 8.76
N TRP A 43 8.16 -19.27 9.32
CA TRP A 43 8.00 -19.47 10.77
C TRP A 43 8.98 -20.50 11.36
N SER A 44 9.35 -21.52 10.60
CA SER A 44 10.32 -22.55 11.00
C SER A 44 11.70 -22.00 11.36
N LEU A 45 12.07 -20.82 10.86
CA LEU A 45 13.33 -20.15 11.21
C LEU A 45 13.24 -19.41 12.56
N VAL A 46 12.03 -19.02 12.97
CA VAL A 46 11.79 -18.14 14.11
C VAL A 46 11.22 -18.88 15.31
N GLU A 47 10.48 -19.97 15.09
CA GLU A 47 9.77 -20.71 16.14
C GLU A 47 10.68 -21.17 17.28
N ALA A 48 11.93 -21.53 16.98
CA ALA A 48 12.92 -21.96 17.98
C ALA A 48 13.34 -20.85 18.95
N TYR A 49 13.15 -19.58 18.56
CA TYR A 49 13.51 -18.41 19.36
C TYR A 49 12.30 -17.83 20.13
N VAL A 50 11.09 -18.30 19.85
CA VAL A 50 9.87 -17.80 20.49
C VAL A 50 9.49 -18.72 21.65
N PRO A 51 9.41 -18.21 22.90
CA PRO A 51 9.24 -19.07 24.08
C PRO A 51 7.81 -19.63 24.25
N PHE A 52 6.90 -19.38 23.30
CA PHE A 52 5.51 -19.81 23.34
C PHE A 52 5.05 -20.30 21.96
N HIS A 53 4.06 -21.20 21.97
CA HIS A 53 3.49 -21.74 20.74
C HIS A 53 2.55 -20.72 20.07
N VAL A 54 2.78 -20.48 18.78
CA VAL A 54 1.90 -19.69 17.91
C VAL A 54 1.32 -20.63 16.87
N THR A 55 -0.01 -20.70 16.76
CA THR A 55 -0.65 -21.50 15.71
C THR A 55 -0.41 -20.85 14.35
N ALA A 56 -0.37 -21.65 13.29
CA ALA A 56 -0.06 -21.19 11.93
C ALA A 56 -0.94 -20.00 11.47
N GLU A 57 -2.21 -19.95 11.90
CA GLU A 57 -3.14 -18.85 11.61
C GLU A 57 -2.69 -17.50 12.20
N TYR A 58 -2.00 -17.50 13.34
CA TYR A 58 -1.56 -16.29 14.04
C TYR A 58 -0.10 -15.92 13.79
N VAL A 59 0.64 -16.69 12.97
CA VAL A 59 2.01 -16.33 12.56
C VAL A 59 2.07 -14.96 11.87
N PRO A 60 1.20 -14.62 10.89
CA PRO A 60 1.17 -13.28 10.33
C PRO A 60 0.92 -12.20 11.40
N HIS A 61 0.01 -12.47 12.35
CA HIS A 61 -0.33 -11.53 13.41
C HIS A 61 0.86 -11.27 14.34
N PHE A 62 1.65 -12.30 14.66
CA PHE A 62 2.86 -12.18 15.46
C PHE A 62 3.90 -11.26 14.78
N TYR A 63 4.20 -11.51 13.50
CA TYR A 63 5.08 -10.62 12.73
C TYR A 63 4.51 -9.20 12.65
N GLY A 64 3.20 -9.08 12.37
CA GLY A 64 2.47 -7.82 12.33
C GLY A 64 2.65 -7.02 13.62
N ILE A 65 2.55 -7.64 14.79
CA ILE A 65 2.75 -6.99 16.10
C ILE A 65 4.16 -6.45 16.21
N ILE A 66 5.18 -7.30 15.97
CA ILE A 66 6.59 -6.91 16.12
C ILE A 66 6.90 -5.69 15.27
N PHE A 67 6.60 -5.75 13.97
CA PHE A 67 6.93 -4.66 13.06
C PHE A 67 6.07 -3.42 13.29
N THR A 68 4.81 -3.59 13.72
CA THR A 68 3.95 -2.46 14.11
C THR A 68 4.50 -1.75 15.34
N LEU A 69 5.04 -2.48 16.32
CA LEU A 69 5.69 -1.87 17.50
C LEU A 69 6.95 -1.11 17.11
N PHE A 70 7.78 -1.67 16.23
CA PHE A 70 8.93 -0.94 15.68
C PHE A 70 8.50 0.33 14.93
N ALA A 71 7.50 0.22 14.05
CA ALA A 71 6.97 1.35 13.31
C ALA A 71 6.39 2.42 14.23
N MET A 72 5.58 2.01 15.21
CA MET A 72 5.02 2.89 16.23
C MET A 72 6.14 3.66 16.96
N PHE A 73 7.16 2.96 17.44
CA PHE A 73 8.21 3.54 18.27
C PHE A 73 8.89 4.74 17.60
N TYR A 74 9.42 4.57 16.38
CA TYR A 74 10.10 5.69 15.71
C TYR A 74 9.12 6.74 15.18
N SER A 75 7.88 6.37 14.81
CA SER A 75 6.91 7.31 14.26
C SER A 75 6.39 8.26 15.31
N ILE A 76 6.05 7.71 16.49
CA ILE A 76 5.52 8.49 17.61
C ILE A 76 6.63 9.41 18.14
N LEU A 77 7.85 8.90 18.34
CA LEU A 77 8.95 9.69 18.90
C LEU A 77 9.49 10.73 17.90
N GLY A 78 9.65 10.33 16.64
CA GLY A 78 10.30 11.16 15.63
C GLY A 78 9.38 12.14 14.89
N GLY A 79 8.07 11.93 14.94
CA GLY A 79 7.07 12.78 14.28
C GLY A 79 7.26 12.89 12.76
N MET A 80 6.62 13.89 12.15
CA MET A 80 6.61 14.07 10.68
C MET A 80 8.03 14.17 10.09
N HIS A 81 8.97 14.83 10.77
CA HIS A 81 10.34 14.98 10.26
C HIS A 81 11.07 13.63 10.14
N SER A 82 11.00 12.77 11.17
CA SER A 82 11.60 11.43 11.12
C SER A 82 10.95 10.54 10.05
N ILE A 83 9.63 10.65 9.90
CA ILE A 83 8.88 9.91 8.87
C ILE A 83 9.37 10.29 7.48
N VAL A 84 9.46 11.60 7.19
CA VAL A 84 9.92 12.10 5.88
C VAL A 84 11.38 11.69 5.61
N LEU A 85 12.28 11.82 6.60
CA LEU A 85 13.67 11.42 6.42
C LEU A 85 13.79 9.90 6.18
N GLY A 86 13.06 9.10 6.95
CA GLY A 86 13.00 7.66 6.77
C GLY A 86 12.50 7.28 5.37
N ASP A 87 11.43 7.92 4.90
CA ASP A 87 10.89 7.69 3.55
C ASP A 87 11.90 8.01 2.45
N VAL A 88 12.67 9.10 2.59
CA VAL A 88 13.73 9.45 1.62
C VAL A 88 14.82 8.38 1.56
N ILE A 89 15.29 7.89 2.72
CA ILE A 89 16.31 6.84 2.80
C ILE A 89 15.79 5.55 2.16
N LYS A 90 14.59 5.11 2.56
CA LYS A 90 13.97 3.89 2.03
C LYS A 90 13.73 3.98 0.53
N TYR A 91 13.30 5.15 0.04
CA TYR A 91 13.11 5.40 -1.37
C TYR A 91 14.41 5.34 -2.16
N ALA A 92 15.50 5.90 -1.63
CA ALA A 92 16.82 5.80 -2.25
C ALA A 92 17.31 4.35 -2.36
N ILE A 93 17.16 3.56 -1.29
CA ILE A 93 17.49 2.13 -1.27
C ILE A 93 16.62 1.38 -2.30
N MET A 94 15.31 1.62 -2.28
CA MET A 94 14.37 0.98 -3.21
C MET A 94 14.71 1.30 -4.67
N THR A 95 15.11 2.54 -4.96
CA THR A 95 15.47 2.98 -6.32
C THR A 95 16.59 2.12 -6.91
N VAL A 96 17.61 1.79 -6.11
CA VAL A 96 18.69 0.89 -6.54
C VAL A 96 18.14 -0.51 -6.85
N GLY A 97 17.27 -1.04 -5.99
CA GLY A 97 16.61 -2.32 -6.20
C GLY A 97 15.77 -2.36 -7.49
N CYS A 98 14.94 -1.34 -7.73
CA CYS A 98 14.11 -1.24 -8.93
C CYS A 98 14.95 -1.19 -10.22
N ILE A 99 16.03 -0.41 -10.22
CA ILE A 99 16.95 -0.33 -11.37
C ILE A 99 17.62 -1.68 -11.60
N ALA A 100 18.10 -2.34 -10.54
CA ALA A 100 18.72 -3.66 -10.65
C ALA A 100 17.74 -4.71 -11.20
N ILE A 101 16.49 -4.74 -10.71
CA ILE A 101 15.43 -5.61 -11.23
C ILE A 101 15.20 -5.38 -12.73
N ALA A 102 15.08 -4.11 -13.14
CA ALA A 102 14.87 -3.78 -14.55
C ALA A 102 16.03 -4.26 -15.44
N ILE A 103 17.27 -4.10 -14.98
CA ILE A 103 18.46 -4.60 -15.69
C ILE A 103 18.44 -6.14 -15.76
N ILE A 104 18.18 -6.82 -14.64
CA ILE A 104 18.11 -8.29 -14.59
C ILE A 104 17.03 -8.81 -15.55
N ALA A 105 15.85 -8.20 -15.56
CA ALA A 105 14.77 -8.57 -16.46
C ALA A 105 15.18 -8.40 -17.94
N MET A 106 15.81 -7.28 -18.30
CA MET A 106 16.29 -7.03 -19.67
C MET A 106 17.39 -8.01 -20.10
N VAL A 107 18.33 -8.34 -19.20
CA VAL A 107 19.39 -9.32 -19.48
C VAL A 107 18.81 -10.73 -19.67
N ASN A 108 17.80 -11.11 -18.87
CA ASN A 108 17.15 -12.41 -19.03
C ASN A 108 16.28 -12.46 -20.29
N LEU A 109 15.64 -11.36 -20.68
CA LEU A 109 14.85 -11.30 -21.90
C LEU A 109 15.72 -11.40 -23.17
N HIS A 110 16.85 -10.68 -23.21
CA HIS A 110 17.74 -10.60 -24.37
C HIS A 110 19.00 -11.49 -24.29
N GLY A 111 19.12 -12.34 -23.26
CA GLY A 111 20.24 -13.25 -23.07
C GLY A 111 20.40 -14.27 -24.20
N HIS A 112 21.54 -15.00 -24.21
CA HIS A 112 22.01 -15.90 -25.27
C HIS A 112 20.92 -16.85 -25.82
N GLY A 113 20.17 -16.40 -26.82
CA GLY A 113 19.07 -17.14 -27.45
C GLY A 113 17.82 -16.31 -27.76
N GLY A 114 17.63 -15.15 -27.12
CA GLY A 114 16.47 -14.27 -27.30
C GLY A 114 15.17 -14.95 -26.87
N HIS A 115 14.78 -14.79 -25.61
CA HIS A 115 13.52 -15.35 -25.14
C HIS A 115 12.35 -14.51 -25.68
N SER A 116 11.46 -15.13 -26.46
CA SER A 116 10.18 -14.50 -26.81
C SER A 116 9.24 -14.56 -25.60
N LEU A 117 8.65 -13.42 -25.22
CA LEU A 117 7.59 -13.42 -24.22
C LEU A 117 6.37 -14.17 -24.76
N ASN A 118 5.85 -15.12 -23.98
CA ASN A 118 4.61 -15.82 -24.30
C ASN A 118 3.41 -14.92 -23.95
N VAL A 119 3.14 -13.94 -24.81
CA VAL A 119 2.01 -13.04 -24.70
C VAL A 119 1.02 -13.26 -25.84
N PRO A 120 -0.29 -13.07 -25.62
CA PRO A 120 -1.28 -13.18 -26.69
C PRO A 120 -1.02 -12.16 -27.80
N HIS A 121 -1.49 -12.45 -29.01
CA HIS A 121 -1.40 -11.52 -30.13
C HIS A 121 -2.07 -10.18 -29.80
N GLY A 122 -1.44 -9.06 -30.21
CA GLY A 122 -1.94 -7.69 -29.97
C GLY A 122 -1.49 -7.07 -28.64
N TRP A 123 -0.80 -7.80 -27.76
CA TRP A 123 -0.25 -7.24 -26.51
C TRP A 123 0.99 -6.36 -26.71
N ALA A 124 1.51 -6.28 -27.93
CA ALA A 124 2.53 -5.30 -28.32
C ALA A 124 1.93 -3.95 -28.74
N ASP A 125 0.60 -3.90 -28.95
CA ASP A 125 -0.11 -2.68 -29.33
C ASP A 125 -0.66 -1.97 -28.07
N PRO A 126 -0.67 -0.64 -28.03
CA PRO A 126 -1.23 0.11 -26.89
C PRO A 126 -2.76 0.07 -26.83
N PHE A 127 -3.41 -0.50 -27.85
CA PHE A 127 -4.86 -0.59 -27.96
C PHE A 127 -5.37 -1.92 -27.44
N PHE A 128 -6.55 -1.93 -26.85
CA PHE A 128 -7.18 -3.11 -26.27
C PHE A 128 -8.64 -3.24 -26.71
N GLY A 129 -9.14 -4.49 -26.73
CA GLY A 129 -10.52 -4.79 -27.06
C GLY A 129 -11.47 -4.69 -25.86
N LEU A 130 -12.76 -4.94 -26.12
CA LEU A 130 -13.79 -4.97 -25.08
C LEU A 130 -13.58 -6.12 -24.08
N HIS A 131 -13.07 -7.26 -24.55
CA HIS A 131 -12.83 -8.47 -23.77
C HIS A 131 -11.34 -8.77 -23.64
N LEU A 132 -10.94 -9.37 -22.52
CA LEU A 132 -9.55 -9.75 -22.25
C LEU A 132 -9.04 -10.86 -23.18
N ASN A 133 -9.93 -11.77 -23.59
CA ASN A 133 -9.66 -12.88 -24.51
C ASN A 133 -8.45 -13.76 -24.13
N MET A 134 -8.17 -13.90 -22.83
CA MET A 134 -7.14 -14.82 -22.34
C MET A 134 -7.71 -16.21 -22.02
N ASN A 135 -6.94 -17.24 -22.33
CA ASN A 135 -7.28 -18.62 -21.97
C ASN A 135 -6.07 -19.31 -21.31
N TRP A 136 -6.18 -19.53 -20.00
CA TRP A 136 -5.15 -20.19 -19.20
C TRP A 136 -5.41 -21.69 -19.00
N GLN A 137 -6.37 -22.29 -19.68
CA GLN A 137 -6.86 -23.65 -19.39
C GLN A 137 -5.75 -24.72 -19.44
N ASN A 138 -4.75 -24.55 -20.31
CA ASN A 138 -3.67 -25.51 -20.51
C ASN A 138 -2.39 -25.17 -19.72
N ILE A 139 -2.39 -24.07 -18.97
CA ILE A 139 -1.23 -23.60 -18.20
C ILE A 139 -1.59 -23.54 -16.71
N VAL A 140 -2.64 -22.79 -16.38
CA VAL A 140 -3.19 -22.63 -15.01
C VAL A 140 -4.71 -22.50 -15.08
N PRO A 141 -5.47 -23.60 -14.98
CA PRO A 141 -6.93 -23.54 -15.00
C PRO A 141 -7.51 -22.59 -13.94
N ALA A 142 -6.89 -22.52 -12.76
CA ALA A 142 -7.29 -21.63 -11.68
C ALA A 142 -7.25 -20.13 -12.07
N ALA A 143 -6.38 -19.74 -13.02
CA ALA A 143 -6.29 -18.35 -13.47
C ALA A 143 -7.53 -17.91 -14.26
N ASN A 144 -8.16 -18.81 -15.02
CA ASN A 144 -9.42 -18.53 -15.70
C ASN A 144 -10.55 -18.23 -14.70
N GLN A 145 -10.61 -18.98 -13.59
CA GLN A 145 -11.59 -18.72 -12.54
C GLN A 145 -11.31 -17.39 -11.85
N LYS A 146 -10.04 -17.12 -11.53
CA LYS A 146 -9.61 -15.85 -10.91
C LYS A 146 -9.96 -14.63 -11.77
N ILE A 147 -9.74 -14.69 -13.09
CA ILE A 147 -10.11 -13.63 -14.04
C ILE A 147 -11.62 -13.36 -14.01
N LYS A 148 -12.45 -14.40 -13.88
CA LYS A 148 -13.90 -14.27 -13.77
C LYS A 148 -14.31 -13.66 -12.43
N ASP A 149 -13.75 -14.17 -11.33
CA ASP A 149 -14.05 -13.71 -9.97
C ASP A 149 -13.67 -12.24 -9.77
N ASP A 150 -12.53 -11.81 -10.33
CA ASP A 150 -12.07 -10.41 -10.27
C ASP A 150 -12.80 -9.50 -11.28
N GLY A 151 -13.63 -10.06 -12.17
CA GLY A 151 -14.41 -9.30 -13.15
C GLY A 151 -13.59 -8.76 -14.33
N PHE A 152 -12.37 -9.25 -14.56
CA PHE A 152 -11.47 -8.75 -15.60
C PHE A 152 -11.82 -9.21 -17.02
N GLY A 153 -12.85 -10.06 -17.19
CA GLY A 153 -13.30 -10.53 -18.50
C GLY A 153 -13.71 -9.40 -19.46
N LEU A 154 -14.45 -8.40 -18.95
CA LEU A 154 -14.86 -7.18 -19.68
C LEU A 154 -13.77 -6.10 -19.58
N PHE A 155 -12.57 -6.44 -20.05
CA PHE A 155 -11.37 -5.64 -19.86
C PHE A 155 -11.52 -4.18 -20.31
N GLY A 156 -12.15 -3.93 -21.46
CA GLY A 156 -12.33 -2.56 -21.96
C GLY A 156 -13.20 -1.69 -21.04
N ILE A 157 -14.27 -2.27 -20.48
CA ILE A 157 -15.15 -1.58 -19.53
C ILE A 157 -14.40 -1.33 -18.22
N PHE A 158 -13.69 -2.33 -17.72
CA PHE A 158 -12.86 -2.20 -16.52
C PHE A 158 -11.80 -1.10 -16.68
N PHE A 159 -11.09 -1.06 -17.81
CA PHE A 159 -10.07 -0.05 -18.08
C PHE A 159 -10.68 1.35 -18.15
N MET A 160 -11.81 1.52 -18.85
CA MET A 160 -12.53 2.80 -18.91
C MET A 160 -13.01 3.23 -17.52
N MET A 161 -13.52 2.31 -16.71
CA MET A 161 -13.90 2.57 -15.32
C MET A 161 -12.71 3.08 -14.49
N MET A 162 -11.54 2.44 -14.60
CA MET A 162 -10.31 2.89 -13.91
C MET A 162 -9.87 4.27 -14.38
N LEU A 163 -9.94 4.55 -15.69
CA LEU A 163 -9.63 5.86 -16.26
C LEU A 163 -10.56 6.95 -15.70
N PHE A 164 -11.88 6.75 -15.79
CA PHE A 164 -12.86 7.71 -15.28
C PHE A 164 -12.75 7.90 -13.77
N LYS A 165 -12.55 6.81 -13.01
CA LYS A 165 -12.26 6.88 -11.58
C LYS A 165 -11.04 7.78 -11.29
N GLY A 166 -9.97 7.65 -12.07
CA GLY A 166 -8.76 8.47 -11.93
C GLY A 166 -9.00 9.96 -12.21
N VAL A 167 -9.81 10.28 -13.22
CA VAL A 167 -10.22 11.66 -13.54
C VAL A 167 -11.02 12.26 -12.37
N PHE A 168 -12.05 11.56 -11.90
CA PHE A 168 -12.86 12.03 -10.77
C PHE A 168 -12.06 12.15 -9.47
N ALA A 169 -11.14 11.22 -9.20
CA ALA A 169 -10.25 11.30 -8.05
C ALA A 169 -9.35 12.54 -8.10
N SER A 170 -8.84 12.89 -9.29
CA SER A 170 -8.04 14.10 -9.49
C SER A 170 -8.85 15.38 -9.26
N TRP A 171 -10.14 15.38 -9.61
CA TRP A 171 -11.06 16.51 -9.41
C TRP A 171 -11.58 16.63 -7.97
N ALA A 172 -11.66 15.53 -7.22
CA ALA A 172 -12.08 15.52 -5.82
C ALA A 172 -11.11 16.28 -4.89
N GLY A 173 -9.93 16.63 -5.37
CA GLY A 173 -8.87 17.25 -4.58
C GLY A 173 -8.14 16.23 -3.68
N PRO A 174 -7.19 16.71 -2.86
CA PRO A 174 -6.38 15.83 -2.04
C PRO A 174 -7.24 15.15 -0.98
N ALA A 175 -7.15 13.82 -0.91
CA ALA A 175 -7.82 13.04 0.11
C ALA A 175 -7.25 13.38 1.51
N PRO A 176 -8.07 13.36 2.58
CA PRO A 176 -7.65 13.66 3.95
C PRO A 176 -6.85 12.49 4.54
N ASN A 177 -5.70 12.21 3.95
CA ASN A 177 -4.79 11.13 4.31
C ASN A 177 -3.40 11.70 4.66
N TYR A 178 -2.40 10.83 4.83
CA TYR A 178 -1.06 11.28 5.20
C TYR A 178 -0.34 12.08 4.11
N ASP A 179 -0.72 11.95 2.83
CA ASP A 179 -0.15 12.77 1.75
C ASP A 179 -0.58 14.23 1.91
N MET A 180 -1.84 14.47 2.31
CA MET A 180 -2.30 15.82 2.66
C MET A 180 -1.44 16.41 3.78
N GLN A 181 -1.10 15.64 4.82
CA GLN A 181 -0.26 16.14 5.91
C GLN A 181 1.12 16.57 5.41
N LYS A 182 1.72 15.81 4.48
CA LYS A 182 2.99 16.19 3.85
C LYS A 182 2.86 17.45 3.01
N MET A 183 1.78 17.62 2.24
CA MET A 183 1.50 18.84 1.48
C MET A 183 1.33 20.06 2.40
N LEU A 184 0.58 19.92 3.51
CA LEU A 184 0.34 20.99 4.50
C LEU A 184 1.59 21.34 5.31
N SER A 185 2.57 20.43 5.38
CA SER A 185 3.86 20.66 6.05
C SER A 185 4.88 21.40 5.18
N THR A 186 4.55 21.71 3.91
CA THR A 186 5.42 22.49 3.03
C THR A 186 5.43 23.98 3.40
N GLN A 187 6.54 24.66 3.09
CA GLN A 187 6.73 26.08 3.46
C GLN A 187 5.81 27.04 2.69
N SER A 188 5.38 26.65 1.49
CA SER A 188 4.57 27.50 0.63
C SER A 188 3.64 26.69 -0.28
N PRO A 189 2.51 27.26 -0.74
CA PRO A 189 1.65 26.61 -1.73
C PRO A 189 2.38 26.26 -3.04
N LYS A 190 3.39 27.06 -3.41
CA LYS A 190 4.25 26.80 -4.57
C LYS A 190 5.04 25.50 -4.37
N ASP A 191 5.54 25.26 -3.16
CA ASP A 191 6.29 24.04 -2.86
C ASP A 191 5.37 22.82 -2.70
N ALA A 192 4.17 22.98 -2.16
CA ALA A 192 3.14 21.93 -2.17
C ALA A 192 2.79 21.47 -3.60
N SER A 193 2.64 22.43 -4.53
CA SER A 193 2.36 22.14 -5.94
C SER A 193 3.53 21.40 -6.61
N LYS A 194 4.76 21.89 -6.41
CA LYS A 194 5.96 21.18 -6.89
C LYS A 194 6.02 19.75 -6.34
N MET A 195 5.87 19.58 -5.03
CA MET A 195 5.89 18.28 -4.36
C MET A 195 4.92 17.32 -5.06
N THR A 196 3.66 17.74 -5.23
CA THR A 196 2.62 16.94 -5.88
C THR A 196 2.99 16.56 -7.32
N GLY A 197 3.49 17.52 -8.11
CA GLY A 197 3.92 17.26 -9.49
C GLY A 197 5.14 16.33 -9.60
N PHE A 198 6.11 16.48 -8.69
CA PHE A 198 7.33 15.66 -8.68
C PHE A 198 7.07 14.21 -8.29
N VAL A 199 5.98 13.91 -7.56
CA VAL A 199 5.60 12.51 -7.25
C VAL A 199 5.49 11.71 -8.53
N SER A 200 4.81 12.20 -9.57
CA SER A 200 4.65 11.46 -10.83
C SER A 200 5.99 11.19 -11.54
N ILE A 201 6.89 12.17 -11.52
CA ILE A 201 8.19 12.09 -12.22
C ILE A 201 9.15 11.15 -11.48
N MET A 202 9.16 11.19 -10.15
CA MET A 202 10.06 10.36 -9.35
C MET A 202 9.50 8.95 -9.19
N LEU A 203 8.25 8.84 -8.72
CA LEU A 203 7.66 7.58 -8.30
C LEU A 203 7.30 6.66 -9.47
N LEU A 204 6.68 7.19 -10.54
CA LEU A 204 6.12 6.33 -11.58
C LEU A 204 7.19 5.56 -12.37
N PRO A 205 8.30 6.19 -12.84
CA PRO A 205 9.33 5.46 -13.55
C PRO A 205 9.96 4.35 -12.70
N ILE A 206 10.25 4.63 -11.44
CA ILE A 206 10.87 3.67 -10.50
C ILE A 206 9.90 2.55 -10.12
N ARG A 207 8.62 2.90 -9.88
CA ARG A 207 7.57 1.90 -9.58
C ARG A 207 7.33 0.99 -10.78
N TYR A 208 7.12 1.57 -11.96
CA TYR A 208 6.77 0.79 -13.14
C TYR A 208 7.97 0.01 -13.69
N SER A 209 9.22 0.48 -13.53
CA SER A 209 10.38 -0.32 -13.89
C SER A 209 10.47 -1.61 -13.06
N MET A 210 10.19 -1.53 -11.76
CA MET A 210 10.11 -2.71 -10.89
C MET A 210 8.96 -3.64 -11.30
N VAL A 211 7.75 -3.10 -11.47
CA VAL A 211 6.56 -3.88 -11.83
C VAL A 211 6.75 -4.57 -13.18
N ILE A 212 7.24 -3.87 -14.19
CA ILE A 212 7.52 -4.42 -15.52
C ILE A 212 8.62 -5.48 -15.42
N GLY A 213 9.73 -5.17 -14.72
CA GLY A 213 10.85 -6.11 -14.59
C GLY A 213 10.45 -7.42 -13.91
N LEU A 214 9.71 -7.36 -12.79
CA LEU A 214 9.21 -8.56 -12.11
C LEU A 214 8.16 -9.29 -12.96
N THR A 215 7.32 -8.59 -13.70
CA THR A 215 6.34 -9.20 -14.63
C THR A 215 7.04 -9.96 -15.74
N VAL A 216 8.08 -9.37 -16.36
CA VAL A 216 8.89 -10.02 -17.40
C VAL A 216 9.55 -11.28 -16.84
N LEU A 217 10.19 -11.20 -15.67
CA LEU A 217 10.82 -12.35 -15.03
C LEU A 217 9.80 -13.46 -14.70
N ALA A 218 8.64 -13.09 -14.17
CA ALA A 218 7.56 -14.04 -13.86
C ALA A 218 6.98 -14.70 -15.13
N LEU A 219 6.87 -13.97 -16.25
CA LEU A 219 6.40 -14.53 -17.52
C LEU A 219 7.44 -15.47 -18.16
N LEU A 220 8.72 -15.11 -18.12
CA LEU A 220 9.81 -15.92 -18.68
C LEU A 220 9.97 -17.26 -17.95
N TYR A 221 9.79 -17.25 -16.63
CA TYR A 221 10.12 -18.37 -15.76
C TYR A 221 8.95 -18.84 -14.91
N TYR A 222 7.72 -18.62 -15.40
CA TYR A 222 6.49 -18.99 -14.70
C TYR A 222 6.50 -20.42 -14.16
N ASN A 223 7.00 -21.37 -14.95
CA ASN A 223 7.05 -22.79 -14.61
C ASN A 223 7.95 -23.14 -13.41
N GLN A 224 8.80 -22.20 -12.97
CA GLN A 224 9.67 -22.37 -11.81
C GLN A 224 9.06 -21.81 -10.52
N LEU A 225 7.89 -21.14 -10.60
CA LEU A 225 7.21 -20.56 -9.45
C LEU A 225 6.33 -21.60 -8.77
N ASP A 226 6.55 -21.82 -7.48
CA ASP A 226 5.64 -22.61 -6.65
C ASP A 226 4.46 -21.74 -6.19
N LEU A 227 3.30 -22.02 -6.77
CA LEU A 227 2.04 -21.34 -6.44
C LEU A 227 1.10 -22.21 -5.61
N ALA A 228 1.56 -23.31 -5.01
CA ALA A 228 0.70 -24.17 -4.22
C ALA A 228 0.18 -23.45 -2.97
N ALA A 229 -1.15 -23.45 -2.76
CA ALA A 229 -1.77 -22.93 -1.54
C ALA A 229 -1.73 -23.96 -0.40
N PRO A 230 -1.54 -23.54 0.88
CA PRO A 230 -1.75 -24.42 2.02
C PRO A 230 -3.22 -24.88 2.05
N GLY A 231 -3.46 -26.20 1.88
CA GLY A 231 -4.82 -26.76 1.76
C GLY A 231 -5.27 -27.10 0.33
N GLY A 232 -4.41 -26.89 -0.67
CA GLY A 232 -4.68 -27.22 -2.08
C GLY A 232 -5.18 -26.03 -2.90
N GLY A 233 -4.91 -26.06 -4.20
CA GLY A 233 -5.21 -24.96 -5.12
C GLY A 233 -4.02 -24.04 -5.41
N THR A 234 -4.28 -22.94 -6.11
CA THR A 234 -3.26 -21.98 -6.57
C THR A 234 -3.40 -20.66 -5.81
N ASP A 235 -2.33 -20.25 -5.12
CA ASP A 235 -2.23 -18.95 -4.45
C ASP A 235 -1.46 -17.96 -5.33
N PHE A 236 -2.20 -17.06 -5.97
CA PHE A 236 -1.63 -16.04 -6.85
C PHE A 236 -0.87 -14.94 -6.09
N GLU A 237 -1.04 -14.80 -4.77
CA GLU A 237 -0.28 -13.83 -3.96
C GLU A 237 1.21 -14.24 -3.88
N LYS A 238 1.54 -15.52 -4.14
CA LYS A 238 2.92 -16.04 -4.16
C LYS A 238 3.72 -15.72 -5.42
N ILE A 239 3.09 -15.23 -6.49
CA ILE A 239 3.81 -14.91 -7.75
C ILE A 239 4.91 -13.87 -7.49
N LEU A 240 4.57 -12.77 -6.82
CA LEU A 240 5.51 -11.67 -6.59
C LEU A 240 6.68 -12.11 -5.69
N PRO A 241 6.45 -12.72 -4.51
CA PRO A 241 7.53 -13.25 -3.68
C PRO A 241 8.34 -14.36 -4.35
N GLY A 242 7.69 -15.27 -5.09
CA GLY A 242 8.36 -16.33 -5.83
C GLY A 242 9.30 -15.77 -6.88
N ALA A 243 8.87 -14.75 -7.63
CA ALA A 243 9.72 -14.09 -8.61
C ALA A 243 10.92 -13.37 -7.95
N ILE A 244 10.71 -12.73 -6.81
CA ILE A 244 11.77 -12.06 -6.05
C ILE A 244 12.80 -13.09 -5.53
N ASN A 245 12.34 -14.17 -4.91
CA ASN A 245 13.23 -15.18 -4.31
C ASN A 245 13.98 -16.02 -5.36
N GLN A 246 13.32 -16.36 -6.47
CA GLN A 246 13.90 -17.22 -7.49
C GLN A 246 14.89 -16.48 -8.40
N PHE A 247 14.62 -15.20 -8.71
CA PHE A 247 15.33 -14.51 -9.79
C PHE A 247 16.26 -13.38 -9.33
N LEU A 248 16.18 -12.92 -8.08
CA LEU A 248 17.05 -11.85 -7.59
C LEU A 248 18.29 -12.41 -6.88
N PRO A 249 19.50 -11.93 -7.22
CA PRO A 249 20.71 -12.25 -6.47
C PRO A 249 20.59 -11.82 -5.01
N VAL A 250 21.22 -12.57 -4.09
CA VAL A 250 21.11 -12.37 -2.63
C VAL A 250 21.31 -10.92 -2.15
N GLY A 251 22.22 -10.15 -2.77
CA GLY A 251 22.43 -8.75 -2.44
C GLY A 251 21.28 -7.83 -2.87
N ILE A 252 20.76 -8.03 -4.08
CA ILE A 252 19.63 -7.26 -4.63
C ILE A 252 18.34 -7.64 -3.90
N LEU A 253 18.16 -8.93 -3.59
CA LEU A 253 17.07 -9.43 -2.76
C LEU A 253 17.00 -8.66 -1.45
N GLY A 254 18.10 -8.57 -0.69
CA GLY A 254 18.14 -7.81 0.56
C GLY A 254 17.76 -6.34 0.41
N ILE A 255 18.22 -5.67 -0.66
CA ILE A 255 17.86 -4.28 -0.97
C ILE A 255 16.36 -4.14 -1.24
N VAL A 256 15.80 -5.02 -2.06
CA VAL A 256 14.39 -5.01 -2.45
C VAL A 256 13.50 -5.30 -1.25
N LEU A 257 13.85 -6.28 -0.42
CA LEU A 257 13.12 -6.58 0.81
C LEU A 257 13.17 -5.41 1.79
N THR A 258 14.35 -4.80 1.98
CA THR A 258 14.50 -3.60 2.81
C THR A 258 13.62 -2.45 2.30
N GLY A 259 13.60 -2.24 0.98
CA GLY A 259 12.75 -1.23 0.34
C GLY A 259 11.28 -1.52 0.55
N LEU A 260 10.82 -2.76 0.33
CA LEU A 260 9.41 -3.15 0.41
C LEU A 260 8.90 -3.03 1.85
N LEU A 261 9.67 -3.53 2.82
CA LEU A 261 9.38 -3.36 4.24
C LEU A 261 9.40 -1.89 4.64
N GLY A 262 10.38 -1.14 4.14
CA GLY A 262 10.46 0.30 4.30
C GLY A 262 9.20 1.01 3.82
N ALA A 263 8.69 0.65 2.64
CA ALA A 263 7.48 1.23 2.06
C ALA A 263 6.25 0.94 2.93
N PHE A 264 6.05 -0.31 3.38
CA PHE A 264 4.98 -0.65 4.32
C PHE A 264 5.08 0.17 5.61
N MET A 265 6.27 0.23 6.21
CA MET A 265 6.51 1.00 7.43
C MET A 265 6.28 2.50 7.20
N GLY A 266 6.67 3.05 6.06
CA GLY A 266 6.44 4.46 5.71
C GLY A 266 4.95 4.80 5.60
N THR A 267 4.18 3.96 4.91
CA THR A 267 2.72 4.10 4.82
C THR A 267 2.04 3.96 6.18
N PHE A 268 2.47 3.00 7.00
CA PHE A 268 1.95 2.81 8.36
C PHE A 268 2.23 4.05 9.23
N SER A 269 3.49 4.50 9.26
CA SER A 269 3.93 5.69 9.99
C SER A 269 3.18 6.96 9.57
N GLY A 270 3.05 7.18 8.26
CA GLY A 270 2.32 8.32 7.73
C GLY A 270 0.85 8.28 8.14
N THR A 271 0.21 7.12 8.04
CA THR A 271 -1.20 6.92 8.43
C THR A 271 -1.40 7.15 9.92
N LEU A 272 -0.51 6.63 10.76
CA LEU A 272 -0.52 6.86 12.20
C LEU A 272 -0.38 8.35 12.53
N ASN A 273 0.57 9.03 11.88
CA ASN A 273 0.76 10.47 12.07
C ASN A 273 -0.46 11.29 11.63
N ALA A 274 -1.10 10.92 10.53
CA ALA A 274 -2.33 11.57 10.08
C ALA A 274 -3.46 11.39 11.11
N ALA A 275 -3.67 10.17 11.61
CA ALA A 275 -4.67 9.91 12.65
C ALA A 275 -4.39 10.72 13.92
N GLN A 276 -3.14 10.78 14.36
CA GLN A 276 -2.71 11.59 15.50
C GLN A 276 -3.05 13.07 15.28
N ALA A 277 -2.70 13.62 14.12
CA ALA A 277 -2.99 15.00 13.77
C ALA A 277 -4.50 15.29 13.76
N TYR A 278 -5.33 14.41 13.18
CA TYR A 278 -6.78 14.58 13.16
C TYR A 278 -7.40 14.55 14.56
N VAL A 279 -6.99 13.61 15.42
CA VAL A 279 -7.53 13.57 16.79
C VAL A 279 -7.04 14.77 17.61
N VAL A 280 -5.76 15.12 17.53
CA VAL A 280 -5.20 16.19 18.36
C VAL A 280 -5.65 17.58 17.89
N ASN A 281 -5.55 17.87 16.60
CA ASN A 281 -5.85 19.21 16.08
C ASN A 281 -7.35 19.42 15.86
N ASP A 282 -8.02 18.46 15.22
CA ASP A 282 -9.40 18.65 14.79
C ASP A 282 -10.45 18.26 15.85
N ILE A 283 -10.06 17.46 16.85
CA ILE A 283 -10.94 17.09 17.97
C ILE A 283 -10.49 17.76 19.27
N TYR A 284 -9.29 17.44 19.76
CA TYR A 284 -8.85 17.86 21.09
C TYR A 284 -8.64 19.37 21.19
N LEU A 285 -7.81 19.96 20.34
CA LEU A 285 -7.57 21.41 20.33
C LEU A 285 -8.81 22.18 19.89
N LYS A 286 -9.62 21.65 18.97
CA LYS A 286 -10.78 22.37 18.48
C LYS A 286 -11.95 22.42 19.46
N TYR A 287 -12.21 21.34 20.20
CA TYR A 287 -13.43 21.19 21.00
C TYR A 287 -13.20 20.98 22.50
N ILE A 288 -12.03 20.49 22.92
CA ILE A 288 -11.78 20.10 24.31
C ILE A 288 -10.90 21.14 25.01
N ASN A 289 -9.73 21.45 24.45
CA ASN A 289 -8.79 22.39 25.05
C ASN A 289 -8.03 23.23 23.99
N PRO A 290 -8.63 24.32 23.50
CA PRO A 290 -8.03 25.18 22.47
C PRO A 290 -6.72 25.88 22.86
N ASN A 291 -6.51 26.09 24.15
CA ASN A 291 -5.34 26.79 24.68
C ASN A 291 -4.36 25.82 25.36
N ALA A 292 -4.37 24.54 24.96
CA ALA A 292 -3.47 23.55 25.53
C ALA A 292 -2.00 23.94 25.31
N PRO A 293 -1.15 23.90 26.35
CA PRO A 293 0.26 24.20 26.19
C PRO A 293 0.96 23.11 25.37
N THR A 294 2.05 23.45 24.69
CA THR A 294 2.80 22.57 23.78
C THR A 294 3.13 21.21 24.41
N LYS A 295 3.51 21.18 25.69
CA LYS A 295 3.82 19.94 26.42
C LYS A 295 2.61 18.99 26.49
N THR A 296 1.41 19.53 26.69
CA THR A 296 0.17 18.77 26.72
C THR A 296 -0.20 18.27 25.33
N ILE A 297 0.02 19.08 24.28
CA ILE A 297 -0.21 18.68 22.89
C ILE A 297 0.69 17.50 22.51
N ILE A 298 1.98 17.56 22.87
CA ILE A 298 2.93 16.47 22.62
C ILE A 298 2.51 15.20 23.37
N SER A 299 2.19 15.32 24.66
CA SER A 299 1.77 14.18 25.48
C SER A 299 0.47 13.54 24.95
N MET A 300 -0.47 14.38 24.49
CA MET A 300 -1.71 13.92 23.86
C MET A 300 -1.43 13.22 22.53
N ASN A 301 -0.51 13.74 21.71
CA ASN A 301 -0.07 13.06 20.48
C ASN A 301 0.47 11.66 20.76
N TYR A 302 1.31 11.50 21.79
CA TYR A 302 1.83 10.18 22.19
C TYR A 302 0.71 9.23 22.65
N LEU A 303 -0.18 9.70 23.52
CA LEU A 303 -1.32 8.92 23.99
C LEU A 303 -2.23 8.47 22.84
N VAL A 304 -2.60 9.41 21.97
CA VAL A 304 -3.44 9.13 20.79
C VAL A 304 -2.74 8.13 19.87
N GLY A 305 -1.43 8.29 19.64
CA GLY A 305 -0.68 7.35 18.80
C GLY A 305 -0.75 5.92 19.32
N VAL A 306 -0.54 5.73 20.63
CA VAL A 306 -0.66 4.42 21.27
C VAL A 306 -2.08 3.86 21.12
N VAL A 307 -3.11 4.66 21.43
CA VAL A 307 -4.51 4.24 21.34
C VAL A 307 -4.89 3.87 19.89
N VAL A 308 -4.51 4.68 18.92
CA VAL A 308 -4.84 4.46 17.50
C VAL A 308 -4.20 3.18 16.97
N VAL A 309 -2.95 2.88 17.35
CA VAL A 309 -2.33 1.61 16.95
C VAL A 309 -3.00 0.43 17.64
N ILE A 310 -3.33 0.51 18.93
CA ILE A 310 -4.06 -0.56 19.63
C ILE A 310 -5.39 -0.84 18.92
N LEU A 311 -6.12 0.20 18.55
CA LEU A 311 -7.37 0.06 17.79
C LEU A 311 -7.12 -0.53 16.39
N GLY A 312 -6.11 -0.07 15.66
CA GLY A 312 -5.76 -0.59 14.34
C GLY A 312 -5.37 -2.06 14.36
N VAL A 313 -4.54 -2.47 15.33
CA VAL A 313 -4.14 -3.87 15.55
C VAL A 313 -5.36 -4.71 15.92
N THR A 314 -6.20 -4.23 16.86
CA THR A 314 -7.43 -4.92 17.27
C THR A 314 -8.35 -5.15 16.08
N LEU A 315 -8.59 -4.12 15.25
CA LEU A 315 -9.38 -4.26 14.03
C LEU A 315 -8.73 -5.23 13.03
N GLY A 316 -7.39 -5.25 12.97
CA GLY A 316 -6.63 -6.20 12.17
C GLY A 316 -6.90 -7.65 12.54
N PHE A 317 -6.98 -7.98 13.83
CA PHE A 317 -7.34 -9.33 14.29
C PHE A 317 -8.74 -9.78 13.86
N PHE A 318 -9.67 -8.85 13.61
CA PHE A 318 -11.03 -9.16 13.15
C PHE A 318 -11.17 -9.17 11.64
N ALA A 319 -10.13 -8.81 10.89
CA ALA A 319 -10.24 -8.72 9.45
C ALA A 319 -10.02 -10.08 8.79
N LYS A 320 -10.90 -10.43 7.84
CA LYS A 320 -10.89 -11.74 7.18
C LYS A 320 -9.69 -11.92 6.24
N ASP A 321 -9.43 -10.91 5.41
CA ASP A 321 -8.32 -10.92 4.47
C ASP A 321 -7.95 -9.49 4.02
N VAL A 322 -6.72 -9.34 3.53
CA VAL A 322 -6.12 -8.06 3.15
C VAL A 322 -6.85 -7.41 1.97
N ASN A 323 -7.32 -8.23 1.02
CA ASN A 323 -8.02 -7.77 -0.17
C ASN A 323 -9.39 -7.17 0.19
N SER A 324 -10.16 -7.84 1.06
CA SER A 324 -11.44 -7.35 1.56
C SER A 324 -11.32 -5.98 2.24
N ILE A 325 -10.31 -5.78 3.10
CA ILE A 325 -10.08 -4.47 3.73
C ILE A 325 -9.75 -3.43 2.67
N LEU A 326 -8.85 -3.75 1.74
CA LEU A 326 -8.45 -2.83 0.67
C LEU A 326 -9.64 -2.43 -0.21
N GLN A 327 -10.48 -3.38 -0.60
CA GLN A 327 -11.69 -3.13 -1.38
C GLN A 327 -12.69 -2.27 -0.62
N TRP A 328 -12.86 -2.50 0.68
CA TRP A 328 -13.75 -1.68 1.51
C TRP A 328 -13.25 -0.23 1.62
N ILE A 329 -11.95 -0.03 1.84
CA ILE A 329 -11.34 1.30 1.91
C ILE A 329 -11.41 2.00 0.55
N VAL A 330 -10.94 1.35 -0.52
CA VAL A 330 -10.76 1.99 -1.84
C VAL A 330 -12.06 2.06 -2.63
N GLY A 331 -12.87 1.00 -2.59
CA GLY A 331 -14.13 0.90 -3.32
C GLY A 331 -15.26 1.61 -2.58
N GLY A 332 -15.44 1.31 -1.29
CA GLY A 332 -16.52 1.87 -0.48
C GLY A 332 -16.20 3.29 0.01
N LEU A 333 -15.22 3.42 0.90
CA LEU A 333 -14.93 4.66 1.60
C LEU A 333 -14.49 5.76 0.62
N TYR A 334 -13.41 5.53 -0.15
CA TYR A 334 -12.88 6.51 -1.10
C TYR A 334 -13.85 6.84 -2.23
N GLY A 335 -14.62 5.86 -2.70
CA GLY A 335 -15.67 6.10 -3.70
C GLY A 335 -16.69 7.14 -3.24
N GLY A 336 -17.19 7.01 -2.00
CA GLY A 336 -18.09 7.98 -1.39
C GLY A 336 -17.46 9.37 -1.23
N TYR A 337 -16.19 9.43 -0.82
CA TYR A 337 -15.47 10.70 -0.69
C TYR A 337 -15.28 11.42 -2.03
N ILE A 338 -14.89 10.69 -3.08
CA ILE A 338 -14.66 11.25 -4.41
C ILE A 338 -15.96 11.85 -4.95
N ALA A 339 -17.05 11.09 -4.92
CA ALA A 339 -18.35 11.56 -5.41
C ALA A 339 -18.81 12.84 -4.68
N ALA A 340 -18.73 12.84 -3.34
CA ALA A 340 -19.15 13.98 -2.54
C ALA A 340 -18.28 15.24 -2.77
N ASN A 341 -16.97 15.07 -3.00
CA ASN A 341 -16.09 16.21 -3.24
C ASN A 341 -16.19 16.73 -4.67
N VAL A 342 -16.31 15.88 -5.69
CA VAL A 342 -16.52 16.37 -7.06
C VAL A 342 -17.75 17.27 -7.11
N LEU A 343 -18.90 16.83 -6.55
CA LEU A 343 -20.13 17.62 -6.46
C LEU A 343 -20.03 18.88 -5.59
N LYS A 344 -19.06 18.94 -4.69
CA LYS A 344 -18.85 20.11 -3.82
C LYS A 344 -18.07 21.21 -4.53
N TRP A 345 -17.16 20.84 -5.44
CA TRP A 345 -16.25 21.76 -6.11
C TRP A 345 -16.71 22.17 -7.52
N TYR A 346 -17.56 21.36 -8.15
CA TYR A 346 -18.08 21.53 -9.52
C TYR A 346 -19.60 21.36 -9.55
#